data_AF-A0A2V7P0H9-F1
#
_entry.id   AF-A0A2V7P0H9-F1
#
_cell.length_a   1.000
_cell.length_b   1.000
_cell.length_c   1.000
_cell.angle_alpha   90.00
_cell.angle_beta   90.00
_cell.angle_gamma   90.00
#
_symmetry.space_group_name_H-M   'P 1'
#
loop_
_entity.id
_entity.type
_entity.pdbx_description
1 polymer ?
#
loop_
_entity_poly.entity_id
_entity_poly.type
_entity_poly.pdbx_seq_one_letter_code
_entity_poly.pdbx_strand_id
1 'polypeptide(L)'
;MSAAIAGRATPSRKEVTHERIVGAAARAIRRSGYDGTGVADIMKEVGLTHGGFYAHFASREAMLAEAADRAGAESVARLTRVAAAAPPQEALRSMIRAYLSKEHVEDAETGCPVAALGSETPRQASRVRRAATRRIKEVIDVVARYSPDQGEPGVYEHALVTVATMVGALVLARAVDDPKLSEALREASVKHFDATGT
;
A
#
# COMPACT_ATOMS: atom_id res chain seq x y z
N MET A 1 -6.81 37.67 14.54
CA MET A 1 -6.62 36.71 15.66
C MET A 1 -5.80 35.55 15.14
N SER A 2 -4.61 35.36 15.71
CA SER A 2 -3.56 34.46 15.25
C SER A 2 -3.91 33.00 15.57
N ALA A 3 -3.98 32.14 14.56
CA ALA A 3 -4.10 30.70 14.77
C ALA A 3 -2.73 30.14 15.20
N ALA A 4 -2.68 29.58 16.40
CA ALA A 4 -1.51 28.90 16.92
C ALA A 4 -1.24 27.64 16.10
N ILE A 5 -0.10 27.64 15.39
CA ILE A 5 0.58 26.45 14.91
C ILE A 5 0.92 25.57 16.13
N ALA A 6 0.10 24.55 16.39
CA ALA A 6 0.43 23.50 17.34
C ALA A 6 1.69 22.79 16.83
N GLY A 7 2.84 23.09 17.44
CA GLY A 7 4.11 22.45 17.14
C GLY A 7 4.01 20.95 17.40
N ARG A 8 4.33 20.12 16.41
CA ARG A 8 4.55 18.68 16.64
C ARG A 8 5.68 18.53 17.66
N ALA A 9 5.39 17.92 18.80
CA ALA A 9 6.40 17.53 19.77
C ALA A 9 7.41 16.56 19.12
N THR A 10 8.69 16.70 19.46
CA THR A 10 9.75 15.79 19.00
C THR A 10 9.47 14.38 19.52
N PRO A 11 9.46 13.35 18.65
CA PRO A 11 9.19 11.99 19.08
C PRO A 11 10.27 11.48 20.03
N SER A 12 9.86 10.75 21.06
CA SER A 12 10.74 10.09 22.01
C SER A 12 11.58 9.00 21.34
N ARG A 13 12.71 8.64 21.97
CA ARG A 13 13.57 7.54 21.48
C ARG A 13 12.81 6.22 21.36
N LYS A 14 11.84 5.97 22.25
CA LYS A 14 10.99 4.77 22.21
C LYS A 14 10.09 4.78 20.98
N GLU A 15 9.45 5.90 20.67
CA GLU A 15 8.59 6.05 19.48
C GLU A 15 9.40 5.92 18.18
N VAL A 16 10.57 6.57 18.09
CA VAL A 16 11.45 6.43 16.92
C VAL A 16 11.87 4.97 16.71
N THR A 17 12.17 4.25 17.78
CA THR A 17 12.52 2.82 17.71
C THR A 17 11.33 1.96 17.30
N HIS A 18 10.15 2.26 17.84
CA HIS A 18 8.89 1.61 17.48
C HIS A 18 8.62 1.75 15.98
N GLU A 19 8.69 2.95 15.44
CA GLU A 19 8.46 3.22 14.02
C GLU A 19 9.49 2.55 13.11
N ARG A 20 10.74 2.42 13.56
CA ARG A 20 11.76 1.64 12.82
C ARG A 20 11.37 0.16 12.74
N ILE A 21 10.86 -0.42 13.82
CA ILE A 21 10.37 -1.82 13.83
C ILE A 21 9.17 -1.95 12.90
N VAL A 22 8.18 -1.04 12.97
CA VAL A 22 7.00 -1.06 12.09
C VAL A 22 7.40 -0.94 10.62
N GLY A 23 8.33 -0.04 10.29
CA GLY A 23 8.82 0.14 8.92
C GLY A 23 9.54 -1.10 8.37
N ALA A 24 10.39 -1.74 9.18
CA ALA A 24 11.03 -3.00 8.81
C ALA A 24 10.01 -4.13 8.63
N ALA A 25 9.07 -4.27 9.56
CA ALA A 25 7.98 -5.24 9.45
C ALA A 25 7.11 -5.01 8.21
N ALA A 26 6.80 -3.76 7.85
CA ALA A 26 6.02 -3.42 6.66
C ALA A 26 6.72 -3.85 5.36
N ARG A 27 8.04 -3.68 5.25
CA ARG A 27 8.83 -4.20 4.12
C ARG A 27 8.84 -5.73 4.12
N ALA A 28 9.11 -6.34 5.27
CA ALA A 28 9.22 -7.78 5.38
C ALA A 28 7.93 -8.52 5.03
N ILE A 29 6.75 -8.04 5.46
CA ILE A 29 5.49 -8.69 5.10
C ILE A 29 5.26 -8.66 3.60
N ARG A 30 5.61 -7.57 2.90
CA ARG A 30 5.47 -7.49 1.44
C ARG A 30 6.50 -8.37 0.71
N ARG A 31 7.70 -8.51 1.28
CA ARG A 31 8.78 -9.35 0.75
C ARG A 31 8.50 -10.85 0.91
N SER A 32 8.05 -11.26 2.09
CA SER A 32 8.12 -12.66 2.55
C SER A 32 6.78 -13.22 3.04
N GLY A 33 5.70 -12.45 2.91
CA GLY A 33 4.39 -12.83 3.43
C GLY A 33 4.27 -12.60 4.94
N TYR A 34 3.04 -12.73 5.45
CA TYR A 34 2.79 -12.65 6.88
C TYR A 34 3.48 -13.80 7.60
N ASP A 35 3.36 -15.04 7.13
CA ASP A 35 3.88 -16.22 7.82
C ASP A 35 5.42 -16.31 7.74
N GLY A 36 6.02 -15.84 6.64
CA GLY A 36 7.47 -15.75 6.49
C GLY A 36 8.14 -14.63 7.29
N THR A 37 7.36 -13.77 7.96
CA THR A 37 7.89 -12.64 8.75
C THR A 37 8.07 -13.02 10.22
N GLY A 38 9.31 -13.31 10.65
CA GLY A 38 9.65 -13.65 12.04
C GLY A 38 10.01 -12.43 12.91
N VAL A 39 9.62 -12.43 14.19
CA VAL A 39 10.00 -11.36 15.14
C VAL A 39 11.52 -11.24 15.27
N ALA A 40 12.23 -12.37 15.35
CA ALA A 40 13.69 -12.39 15.46
C ALA A 40 14.38 -11.69 14.27
N ASP A 41 13.91 -11.95 13.05
CA ASP A 41 14.49 -11.38 11.83
C ASP A 41 14.25 -9.87 11.75
N ILE A 42 13.05 -9.40 12.09
CA ILE A 42 12.75 -7.96 12.14
C ILE A 42 13.63 -7.25 13.17
N MET A 43 13.72 -7.80 14.38
CA MET A 43 14.51 -7.20 15.45
C MET A 43 15.99 -7.16 15.06
N LYS A 44 16.50 -8.22 14.45
CA LYS A 44 17.86 -8.27 13.89
C LYS A 44 18.06 -7.21 12.80
N GLU A 45 17.11 -7.06 11.86
CA GLU A 45 17.16 -6.07 10.78
C GLU A 45 17.33 -4.63 11.33
N VAL A 46 16.66 -4.31 12.45
CA VAL A 46 16.75 -2.97 13.06
C VAL A 46 17.85 -2.84 14.13
N GLY A 47 18.65 -3.88 14.36
CA GLY A 47 19.76 -3.88 15.31
C GLY A 47 19.34 -3.96 16.79
N LEU A 48 18.24 -4.66 17.07
CA LEU A 48 17.67 -4.83 18.41
C LEU A 48 17.62 -6.31 18.82
N THR A 49 17.58 -6.56 20.13
CA THR A 49 17.46 -7.92 20.66
C THR A 49 16.02 -8.43 20.56
N HIS A 50 15.85 -9.76 20.48
CA HIS A 50 14.52 -10.37 20.51
C HIS A 50 13.73 -9.97 21.77
N GLY A 51 14.39 -9.92 22.94
CA GLY A 51 13.75 -9.51 24.20
C GLY A 51 13.22 -8.07 24.19
N GLY A 52 13.87 -7.17 23.42
CA GLY A 52 13.42 -5.78 23.27
C GLY A 52 12.07 -5.63 22.57
N PHE A 53 11.60 -6.66 21.86
CA PHE A 53 10.34 -6.64 21.12
C PHE A 53 9.14 -6.35 22.03
N TYR A 54 9.11 -7.01 23.20
CA TYR A 54 7.99 -6.91 24.14
C TYR A 54 7.90 -5.54 24.84
N ALA A 55 8.93 -4.70 24.73
CA ALA A 55 8.85 -3.30 25.17
C ALA A 55 8.02 -2.41 24.22
N HIS A 56 7.81 -2.87 22.98
CA HIS A 56 7.14 -2.15 21.90
C HIS A 56 5.79 -2.77 21.52
N PHE A 57 5.69 -4.10 21.54
CA PHE A 57 4.55 -4.83 21.02
C PHE A 57 4.05 -5.88 22.00
N ALA A 58 2.72 -5.95 22.18
CA ALA A 58 2.09 -6.96 23.02
C ALA A 58 2.15 -8.37 22.43
N SER A 59 2.25 -8.50 21.10
CA SER A 59 2.31 -9.78 20.39
C SER A 59 2.87 -9.61 18.98
N ARG A 60 3.18 -10.71 18.29
CA ARG A 60 3.56 -10.67 16.87
C ARG A 60 2.46 -10.06 16.00
N GLU A 61 1.22 -10.42 16.26
CA GLU A 61 0.06 -9.86 15.55
C GLU A 61 -0.06 -8.36 15.83
N ALA A 62 0.34 -7.90 17.05
CA ALA A 62 0.58 -6.50 17.41
C ALA A 62 1.31 -5.75 16.31
N MET A 63 2.54 -6.20 16.07
CA MET A 63 3.41 -5.67 15.04
C MET A 63 2.83 -5.85 13.62
N LEU A 64 2.29 -7.02 13.27
CA LEU A 64 1.80 -7.27 11.91
C LEU A 64 0.63 -6.37 11.51
N ALA A 65 -0.28 -6.04 12.43
CA ALA A 65 -1.38 -5.13 12.09
C ALA A 65 -0.90 -3.70 11.86
N GLU A 66 0.08 -3.24 12.64
CA GLU A 66 0.70 -1.93 12.43
C GLU A 66 1.55 -1.91 11.15
N ALA A 67 2.24 -3.00 10.84
CA ALA A 67 2.98 -3.17 9.60
C ALA A 67 2.05 -3.14 8.37
N ALA A 68 0.93 -3.87 8.42
CA ALA A 68 -0.09 -3.85 7.37
C ALA A 68 -0.71 -2.46 7.21
N ASP A 69 -0.95 -1.76 8.32
CA ASP A 69 -1.45 -0.40 8.28
C ASP A 69 -0.46 0.58 7.66
N ARG A 70 0.81 0.54 8.11
CA ARG A 70 1.93 1.31 7.55
C ARG A 70 2.06 1.05 6.05
N ALA A 71 2.01 -0.21 5.65
CA ALA A 71 2.14 -0.60 4.26
C ALA A 71 1.02 -0.06 3.37
N GLY A 72 -0.22 -0.13 3.85
CA GLY A 72 -1.36 0.47 3.16
C GLY A 72 -1.28 2.00 3.12
N ALA A 73 -0.89 2.64 4.22
CA ALA A 73 -0.72 4.10 4.29
C ALA A 73 0.34 4.60 3.30
N GLU A 74 1.46 3.89 3.14
CA GLU A 74 2.49 4.19 2.15
C GLU A 74 1.93 4.11 0.71
N SER A 75 1.13 3.09 0.42
CA SER A 75 0.47 2.94 -0.88
C SER A 75 -0.53 4.08 -1.16
N VAL A 76 -1.37 4.43 -0.18
CA VAL A 76 -2.32 5.56 -0.28
C VAL A 76 -1.57 6.86 -0.53
N ALA A 77 -0.54 7.15 0.28
CA ALA A 77 0.26 8.36 0.16
C ALA A 77 0.96 8.48 -1.20
N ARG A 78 1.44 7.35 -1.76
CA ARG A 78 2.04 7.30 -3.10
C ARG A 78 1.03 7.70 -4.17
N LEU A 79 -0.14 7.07 -4.18
CA LEU A 79 -1.21 7.38 -5.14
C LEU A 79 -1.66 8.83 -5.04
N THR A 80 -1.96 9.31 -3.83
CA THR A 80 -2.36 10.71 -3.60
C THR A 80 -1.28 11.69 -4.07
N ARG A 81 0.01 11.40 -3.84
CA ARG A 81 1.09 12.27 -4.29
C ARG A 81 1.19 12.35 -5.81
N VAL A 82 1.06 11.22 -6.49
CA VAL A 82 1.05 11.17 -7.96
C VAL A 82 -0.13 11.96 -8.52
N ALA A 83 -1.33 11.75 -7.97
CA ALA A 83 -2.53 12.48 -8.36
C ALA A 83 -2.40 13.99 -8.17
N ALA A 84 -1.92 14.42 -7.00
CA ALA A 84 -1.79 15.84 -6.66
C ALA A 84 -0.69 16.57 -7.45
N ALA A 85 0.26 15.84 -8.04
CA ALA A 85 1.31 16.40 -8.88
C ALA A 85 0.89 16.57 -10.36
N ALA A 86 -0.24 15.98 -10.76
CA ALA A 86 -0.76 16.05 -12.12
C ALA A 86 -1.85 17.13 -12.27
N PRO A 87 -2.10 17.63 -13.49
CA PRO A 87 -3.31 18.41 -13.79
C PRO A 87 -4.56 17.61 -13.37
N PRO A 88 -5.61 18.25 -12.82
CA PRO A 88 -6.79 17.55 -12.31
C PRO A 88 -7.40 16.53 -13.29
N GLN A 89 -7.47 16.89 -14.57
CA GLN A 89 -8.01 16.05 -15.64
C GLN A 89 -7.13 14.83 -16.01
N GLU A 90 -5.86 14.82 -15.59
CA GLU A 90 -4.91 13.72 -15.83
C GLU A 90 -4.56 12.97 -14.54
N ALA A 91 -5.16 13.32 -13.40
CA ALA A 91 -4.78 12.80 -12.09
C ALA A 91 -4.96 11.28 -11.99
N LEU A 92 -6.14 10.75 -12.37
CA LEU A 92 -6.41 9.32 -12.35
C LEU A 92 -5.53 8.54 -13.33
N ARG A 93 -5.39 9.03 -14.57
CA ARG A 93 -4.46 8.43 -15.56
C ARG A 93 -3.03 8.39 -15.06
N SER A 94 -2.55 9.47 -14.43
CA SER A 94 -1.20 9.52 -13.86
C SER A 94 -1.04 8.50 -12.73
N MET A 95 -2.04 8.33 -11.87
CA MET A 95 -2.05 7.28 -10.84
C MET A 95 -1.99 5.88 -11.45
N ILE A 96 -2.82 5.59 -12.44
CA ILE A 96 -2.89 4.29 -13.13
C ILE A 96 -1.54 3.97 -13.77
N ARG A 97 -0.94 4.91 -14.51
CA ARG A 97 0.36 4.74 -15.17
C ARG A 97 1.49 4.53 -14.17
N ALA A 98 1.51 5.30 -13.07
CA ALA A 98 2.51 5.12 -12.02
C ALA A 98 2.36 3.76 -11.30
N TYR A 99 1.14 3.32 -11.04
CA TYR A 99 0.86 2.05 -10.37
C TYR A 99 1.20 0.84 -11.25
N LEU A 100 0.92 0.92 -12.56
CA LEU A 100 1.22 -0.12 -13.55
C LEU A 100 2.57 0.12 -14.25
N SER A 101 3.48 0.86 -13.60
CA SER A 101 4.83 1.10 -14.09
C SER A 101 5.72 -0.14 -13.92
N LYS A 102 6.82 -0.20 -14.66
CA LYS A 102 7.82 -1.25 -14.50
C LYS A 102 8.47 -1.17 -13.11
N GLU A 103 8.72 0.06 -12.65
CA GLU A 103 9.27 0.35 -11.34
C GLU A 103 8.39 -0.22 -10.22
N HIS A 104 7.06 -0.11 -10.33
CA HIS A 104 6.16 -0.67 -9.32
C HIS A 104 6.10 -2.21 -9.41
N VAL A 105 6.20 -2.81 -10.59
CA VAL A 105 6.33 -4.28 -10.71
C VAL A 105 7.55 -4.78 -9.93
N GLU A 106 8.69 -4.13 -10.12
CA GLU A 106 9.97 -4.48 -9.49
C GLU A 106 10.02 -4.14 -7.99
N ASP A 107 9.26 -3.14 -7.53
CA ASP A 107 9.16 -2.70 -6.13
C ASP A 107 8.26 -3.63 -5.28
N ALA A 108 8.72 -4.87 -5.06
CA ALA A 108 8.02 -5.85 -4.24
C ALA A 108 7.94 -5.43 -2.76
N GLU A 109 8.95 -4.73 -2.24
CA GLU A 109 9.06 -4.42 -0.81
C GLU A 109 8.37 -3.15 -0.34
N THR A 110 8.09 -2.20 -1.24
CA THR A 110 7.40 -0.96 -0.87
C THR A 110 6.16 -0.66 -1.72
N GLY A 111 5.92 -1.42 -2.78
CA GLY A 111 4.76 -1.31 -3.65
C GLY A 111 3.43 -1.74 -3.00
N CYS A 112 2.48 -2.19 -3.83
CA CYS A 112 1.12 -2.47 -3.34
C CYS A 112 1.08 -3.66 -2.37
N PRO A 113 0.64 -3.49 -1.11
CA PRO A 113 0.52 -4.59 -0.17
C PRO A 113 -0.59 -5.58 -0.54
N VAL A 114 -1.65 -5.15 -1.23
CA VAL A 114 -2.73 -6.06 -1.66
C VAL A 114 -2.22 -7.04 -2.71
N ALA A 115 -1.41 -6.56 -3.66
CA ALA A 115 -0.79 -7.42 -4.66
C ALA A 115 0.21 -8.43 -4.04
N ALA A 116 0.85 -8.07 -2.92
CA ALA A 116 1.77 -8.95 -2.21
C ALA A 116 1.07 -9.94 -1.25
N LEU A 117 -0.02 -9.53 -0.58
CA LEU A 117 -0.54 -10.18 0.62
C LEU A 117 -2.03 -10.55 0.56
N GLY A 118 -2.72 -10.22 -0.55
CA GLY A 118 -4.17 -10.36 -0.66
C GLY A 118 -4.68 -11.78 -0.37
N SER A 119 -3.97 -12.80 -0.85
CA SER A 119 -4.31 -14.23 -0.67
C SER A 119 -3.99 -14.77 0.74
N GLU A 120 -3.16 -14.06 1.51
CA GLU A 120 -2.82 -14.44 2.90
C GLU A 120 -3.71 -13.75 3.93
N THR A 121 -4.19 -12.55 3.60
CA THR A 121 -4.96 -11.69 4.51
C THR A 121 -6.15 -12.40 5.17
N PRO A 122 -6.96 -13.25 4.50
CA PRO A 122 -8.08 -13.95 5.13
C PRO A 122 -7.69 -14.88 6.29
N ARG A 123 -6.45 -15.39 6.30
CA ARG A 123 -5.91 -16.30 7.32
C ARG A 123 -5.35 -15.57 8.55
N GLN A 124 -5.25 -14.24 8.49
CA GLN A 124 -4.62 -13.45 9.54
C GLN A 124 -5.59 -13.10 10.68
N ALA A 125 -5.03 -12.76 11.85
CA ALA A 125 -5.79 -12.29 13.00
C ALA A 125 -6.69 -11.09 12.64
N SER A 126 -7.85 -10.98 13.29
CA SER A 126 -8.88 -9.96 12.98
C SER A 126 -8.36 -8.52 12.94
N ARG A 127 -7.37 -8.21 13.80
CA ARG A 127 -6.66 -6.93 13.85
C ARG A 127 -5.89 -6.60 12.56
N VAL A 128 -5.20 -7.58 11.97
CA VAL A 128 -4.47 -7.41 10.70
C VAL A 128 -5.47 -7.23 9.56
N ARG A 129 -6.51 -8.08 9.53
CA ARG A 129 -7.60 -7.98 8.54
C ARG A 129 -8.27 -6.61 8.56
N ARG A 130 -8.57 -6.06 9.75
CA ARG A 130 -9.14 -4.70 9.89
C ARG A 130 -8.22 -3.60 9.35
N ALA A 131 -6.91 -3.71 9.61
CA ALA A 131 -5.94 -2.76 9.07
C ALA A 131 -5.93 -2.78 7.53
N ALA A 132 -5.89 -3.98 6.94
CA ALA A 132 -5.96 -4.15 5.49
C ALA A 132 -7.28 -3.59 4.91
N THR A 133 -8.44 -3.94 5.50
CA THR A 133 -9.75 -3.43 5.06
C THR A 133 -9.81 -1.91 5.06
N ARG A 134 -9.35 -1.26 6.14
CA ARG A 134 -9.32 0.20 6.22
C ARG A 134 -8.51 0.81 5.07
N ARG A 135 -7.30 0.29 4.80
CA ARG A 135 -6.42 0.85 3.77
C ARG A 135 -6.90 0.55 2.36
N ILE A 136 -7.53 -0.61 2.12
CA ILE A 136 -8.19 -0.91 0.85
C ILE A 136 -9.32 0.09 0.58
N LYS A 137 -10.16 0.39 1.58
CA LYS A 137 -11.20 1.42 1.47
C LYS A 137 -10.61 2.78 1.14
N GLU A 138 -9.54 3.20 1.84
CA GLU A 138 -8.88 4.47 1.55
C GLU A 138 -8.30 4.55 0.13
N VAL A 139 -7.76 3.46 -0.41
CA VAL A 139 -7.31 3.43 -1.82
C VAL A 139 -8.49 3.63 -2.78
N ILE A 140 -9.62 2.96 -2.53
CA ILE A 140 -10.85 3.12 -3.33
C ILE A 140 -11.34 4.58 -3.25
N ASP A 141 -11.37 5.15 -2.05
CA ASP A 141 -11.79 6.55 -1.84
C ASP A 141 -10.87 7.55 -2.55
N VAL A 142 -9.55 7.29 -2.59
CA VAL A 142 -8.60 8.10 -3.35
C VAL A 142 -8.87 8.00 -4.85
N VAL A 143 -9.08 6.79 -5.38
CA VAL A 143 -9.39 6.62 -6.81
C VAL A 143 -10.70 7.33 -7.16
N ALA A 144 -11.76 7.15 -6.38
CA ALA A 144 -13.04 7.81 -6.59
C ALA A 144 -12.94 9.34 -6.54
N ARG A 145 -12.12 9.89 -5.63
CA ARG A 145 -11.93 11.34 -5.47
C ARG A 145 -11.32 12.00 -6.72
N TYR A 146 -10.40 11.32 -7.38
CA TYR A 146 -9.67 11.86 -8.53
C TYR A 146 -10.25 11.38 -9.87
N SER A 147 -11.37 10.66 -9.83
CA SER A 147 -12.05 10.18 -11.03
C SER A 147 -12.68 11.34 -11.79
N PRO A 148 -12.70 11.33 -13.14
CA PRO A 148 -13.32 12.40 -13.94
C PRO A 148 -14.83 12.57 -13.68
N ASP A 149 -15.51 11.50 -13.27
CA ASP A 149 -16.93 11.44 -12.91
C ASP A 149 -17.17 11.68 -11.41
N GLN A 150 -16.25 12.35 -10.71
CA GLN A 150 -16.40 12.68 -9.30
C GLN A 150 -17.73 13.42 -9.05
N GLY A 151 -18.55 12.84 -8.17
CA GLY A 151 -19.86 13.39 -7.79
C GLY A 151 -21.03 12.80 -8.56
N GLU A 152 -20.77 12.03 -9.62
CA GLU A 152 -21.79 11.32 -10.37
C GLU A 152 -22.21 10.01 -9.65
N PRO A 153 -23.47 9.58 -9.80
CA PRO A 153 -23.89 8.25 -9.38
C PRO A 153 -23.06 7.17 -10.09
N GLY A 154 -22.44 6.26 -9.34
CA GLY A 154 -21.65 5.15 -9.91
C GLY A 154 -20.13 5.31 -9.80
N VAL A 155 -19.62 6.50 -9.42
CA VAL A 155 -18.16 6.73 -9.28
C VAL A 155 -17.49 5.75 -8.31
N TYR A 156 -18.21 5.32 -7.27
CA TYR A 156 -17.69 4.38 -6.30
C TYR A 156 -17.56 2.97 -6.89
N GLU A 157 -18.57 2.50 -7.63
CA GLU A 157 -18.54 1.24 -8.38
C GLU A 157 -17.42 1.25 -9.42
N HIS A 158 -17.22 2.37 -10.11
CA HIS A 158 -16.11 2.52 -11.05
C HIS A 158 -14.75 2.45 -10.33
N ALA A 159 -14.59 3.16 -9.22
CA ALA A 159 -13.37 3.09 -8.41
C ALA A 159 -13.07 1.67 -7.91
N LEU A 160 -14.09 0.90 -7.53
CA LEU A 160 -13.93 -0.52 -7.17
C LEU A 160 -13.35 -1.34 -8.32
N VAL A 161 -13.90 -1.20 -9.52
CA VAL A 161 -13.41 -1.91 -10.73
C VAL A 161 -12.01 -1.46 -11.11
N THR A 162 -11.72 -0.16 -11.03
CA THR A 162 -10.40 0.40 -11.32
C THR A 162 -9.35 -0.15 -10.37
N VAL A 163 -9.60 -0.14 -9.06
CA VAL A 163 -8.68 -0.72 -8.07
C VAL A 163 -8.50 -2.23 -8.29
N ALA A 164 -9.58 -2.97 -8.53
CA ALA A 164 -9.50 -4.41 -8.79
C ALA A 164 -8.64 -4.73 -10.03
N THR A 165 -8.82 -3.96 -11.11
CA THR A 165 -8.08 -4.12 -12.36
C THR A 165 -6.61 -3.76 -12.20
N MET A 166 -6.31 -2.63 -11.53
CA MET A 166 -4.93 -2.23 -11.19
C MET A 166 -4.21 -3.32 -10.40
N VAL A 167 -4.81 -3.78 -9.31
CA VAL A 167 -4.23 -4.81 -8.44
C VAL A 167 -4.05 -6.12 -9.21
N GLY A 168 -5.07 -6.56 -9.95
CA GLY A 168 -5.02 -7.81 -10.72
C GLY A 168 -3.94 -7.79 -11.80
N ALA A 169 -3.83 -6.71 -12.56
CA ALA A 169 -2.79 -6.55 -13.58
C ALA A 169 -1.39 -6.57 -12.96
N LEU A 170 -1.19 -5.90 -11.83
CA LEU A 170 0.09 -5.91 -11.12
C LEU A 170 0.45 -7.31 -10.59
N VAL A 171 -0.52 -8.05 -10.04
CA VAL A 171 -0.32 -9.43 -9.57
C VAL A 171 0.12 -10.33 -10.73
N LEU A 172 -0.59 -10.28 -11.85
CA LEU A 172 -0.25 -11.09 -13.03
C LEU A 172 1.11 -10.70 -13.61
N ALA A 173 1.41 -9.39 -13.71
CA ALA A 173 2.68 -8.90 -14.23
C ALA A 173 3.88 -9.32 -13.37
N ARG A 174 3.69 -9.50 -12.06
CA ARG A 174 4.71 -10.03 -11.13
C ARG A 174 4.83 -11.55 -11.14
N ALA A 175 3.75 -12.25 -11.49
CA ALA A 175 3.68 -13.71 -11.39
C ALA A 175 4.33 -14.43 -12.58
N VAL A 176 4.40 -13.78 -13.74
CA VAL A 176 4.97 -14.37 -14.96
C VAL A 176 6.48 -14.20 -15.00
N ASP A 177 7.18 -15.19 -15.56
CA ASP A 177 8.63 -15.17 -15.81
C ASP A 177 9.00 -14.73 -17.25
N ASP A 178 8.00 -14.27 -18.01
CA ASP A 178 8.15 -13.69 -19.34
C ASP A 178 8.06 -12.14 -19.28
N PRO A 179 9.17 -11.41 -19.50
CA PRO A 179 9.18 -9.95 -19.47
C PRO A 179 8.23 -9.31 -20.48
N LYS A 180 8.03 -9.92 -21.66
CA LYS A 180 7.12 -9.38 -22.69
C LYS A 180 5.67 -9.54 -22.27
N LEU A 181 5.32 -10.66 -21.65
CA LEU A 181 3.98 -10.88 -21.10
C LEU A 181 3.70 -9.94 -19.92
N SER A 182 4.69 -9.74 -19.03
CA SER A 182 4.60 -8.79 -17.91
C SER A 182 4.32 -7.36 -18.40
N GLU A 183 5.05 -6.92 -19.43
CA GLU A 183 4.83 -5.63 -20.09
C GLU A 183 3.45 -5.54 -20.75
N ALA A 184 3.07 -6.56 -21.53
CA ALA A 184 1.77 -6.60 -22.21
C ALA A 184 0.59 -6.52 -21.23
N LEU A 185 0.68 -7.18 -20.07
CA LEU A 185 -0.34 -7.10 -19.02
C LEU A 185 -0.52 -5.67 -18.50
N ARG A 186 0.57 -4.95 -18.22
CA ARG A 186 0.52 -3.56 -17.76
C ARG A 186 -0.04 -2.64 -18.84
N GLU A 187 0.52 -2.71 -20.05
CA GLU A 187 0.16 -1.81 -21.15
C GLU A 187 -1.27 -2.02 -21.62
N ALA A 188 -1.74 -3.26 -21.70
CA ALA A 188 -3.12 -3.56 -22.03
C ALA A 188 -4.10 -2.98 -21.00
N SER A 189 -3.77 -3.06 -19.70
CA SER A 189 -4.58 -2.46 -18.65
C SER A 189 -4.58 -0.93 -18.71
N VAL A 190 -3.42 -0.28 -18.92
CA VAL A 190 -3.36 1.18 -19.11
C VAL A 190 -4.19 1.62 -20.32
N LYS A 191 -4.06 0.91 -21.45
CA LYS A 191 -4.84 1.19 -22.66
C LYS A 191 -6.34 1.01 -22.46
N HIS A 192 -6.75 0.01 -21.67
CA HIS A 192 -8.15 -0.20 -21.32
C HIS A 192 -8.73 1.03 -20.62
N PHE A 193 -8.03 1.57 -19.62
CA PHE A 193 -8.47 2.76 -18.90
C PHE A 193 -8.51 4.01 -19.78
N ASP A 194 -7.49 4.22 -20.62
CA ASP A 194 -7.47 5.32 -21.58
C ASP A 194 -8.69 5.26 -22.53
N ALA A 195 -9.13 4.06 -22.94
CA ALA A 195 -10.28 3.86 -23.82
C ALA A 195 -11.64 4.02 -23.13
N THR A 196 -11.74 3.69 -21.83
CA THR A 196 -12.97 3.85 -21.04
C THR A 196 -13.13 5.25 -20.45
N GLY A 197 -12.23 6.18 -20.76
CA GLY A 197 -12.27 7.55 -20.23
C GLY A 197 -11.99 7.61 -18.73
N THR A 198 -11.32 6.59 -18.21
CA THR A 198 -10.91 6.47 -16.80
C THR A 198 -9.49 7.01 -16.61
#